data_AF-A0A935SID2-F1
#
_entry.id   AF-A0A935SID2-F1
#
_cell.length_a   1.000
_cell.length_b   1.000
_cell.length_c   1.000
_cell.angle_alpha   90.00
_cell.angle_beta   90.00
_cell.angle_gamma   90.00
#
_symmetry.space_group_name_H-M   'P 1'
#
loop_
_entity.id
_entity.type
_entity.pdbx_description
1 polymer ?
#
loop_
_entity_poly.entity_id
_entity_poly.type
_entity_poly.pdbx_seq_one_letter_code
_entity_poly.pdbx_strand_id
1 'polypeptide(L)'
;MKKCIIYILLPFLSYAKLSAQKISIENKKQLIKKEDSLKSLSIKIIQGRNIADRFNADSLFTKILVRALKANNSFYYPFDSLQTISKLYPADSSFRIFTWQMMINENIVRQHGAIQMKTFDGSLKLFPLIDKSDITIKPEDTVGNNKGWIGAIYYKIIQKKNGNQDYYTLLGYDENNIRSNKKIIEVLTFSNDEPVLAEDTLVLKKTVYLNHQKTGLLLNIKKLQVHG
;
A
#
# COMPACT_ATOMS: atom_id res chain seq x y z
N MET A 1 -18.16 -68.71 22.01
CA MET A 1 -16.97 -67.90 21.63
C MET A 1 -17.38 -66.87 20.59
N LYS A 2 -17.61 -65.61 20.98
CA LYS A 2 -18.02 -64.53 20.07
C LYS A 2 -16.77 -63.83 19.53
N LYS A 3 -16.51 -63.90 18.24
CA LYS A 3 -15.39 -63.19 17.57
C LYS A 3 -15.84 -61.75 17.29
N CYS A 4 -15.20 -60.77 17.93
CA CYS A 4 -15.35 -59.36 17.58
C CYS A 4 -14.45 -59.05 16.37
N ILE A 5 -15.04 -58.60 15.27
CA ILE A 5 -14.33 -58.11 14.08
C ILE A 5 -14.26 -56.58 14.22
N ILE A 6 -13.06 -56.06 14.41
CA ILE A 6 -12.79 -54.61 14.46
C ILE A 6 -12.48 -54.16 13.02
N TYR A 7 -13.35 -53.35 12.44
CA TYR A 7 -13.10 -52.68 11.16
C TYR A 7 -12.27 -51.42 11.42
N ILE A 8 -10.98 -51.46 11.06
CA ILE A 8 -10.11 -50.29 11.07
C ILE A 8 -10.42 -49.47 9.80
N LEU A 9 -11.15 -48.37 9.98
CA LEU A 9 -11.38 -47.35 8.96
C LEU A 9 -10.08 -46.56 8.76
N LEU A 10 -9.32 -46.87 7.71
CA LEU A 10 -8.14 -46.10 7.31
C LEU A 10 -8.61 -44.75 6.75
N PRO A 11 -8.21 -43.59 7.31
CA PRO A 11 -8.56 -42.31 6.73
C PRO A 11 -7.77 -42.14 5.42
N PHE A 12 -8.51 -42.08 4.31
CA PHE A 12 -7.97 -41.76 2.99
C PHE A 12 -7.52 -40.29 3.01
N LEU A 13 -6.25 -40.05 3.34
CA LEU A 13 -5.64 -38.73 3.26
C LEU A 13 -5.52 -38.35 1.78
N SER A 14 -6.53 -37.65 1.27
CA SER A 14 -6.48 -36.99 -0.03
C SER A 14 -5.36 -35.94 0.02
N TYR A 15 -4.20 -36.26 -0.55
CA TYR A 15 -3.12 -35.30 -0.78
C TYR A 15 -3.61 -34.28 -1.82
N ALA A 16 -4.29 -33.23 -1.37
CA ALA A 16 -4.46 -32.03 -2.18
C ALA A 16 -3.07 -31.46 -2.42
N LYS A 17 -2.60 -31.49 -3.68
CA LYS A 17 -1.37 -30.79 -4.07
C LYS A 17 -1.55 -29.32 -3.77
N LEU A 18 -0.96 -28.84 -2.67
CA LEU A 18 -0.83 -27.42 -2.39
C LEU A 18 0.12 -26.84 -3.47
N SER A 19 -0.43 -26.37 -4.58
CA SER A 19 0.35 -25.66 -5.59
C SER A 19 0.61 -24.27 -5.05
N ALA A 20 1.82 -24.02 -4.56
CA ALA A 20 2.27 -22.67 -4.28
C ALA A 20 2.19 -21.87 -5.61
N GLN A 21 1.41 -20.78 -5.62
CA GLN A 21 1.27 -19.92 -6.80
C GLN A 21 2.65 -19.37 -7.18
N LYS A 22 3.23 -19.91 -8.26
CA LYS A 22 4.57 -19.52 -8.72
C LYS A 22 4.43 -18.64 -9.96
N ILE A 23 5.24 -17.59 -10.02
CA ILE A 23 5.38 -16.78 -11.23
C ILE A 23 6.05 -17.64 -12.30
N SER A 24 5.46 -17.71 -13.50
CA SER A 24 6.07 -18.42 -14.62
C SER A 24 7.43 -17.78 -15.00
N ILE A 25 8.33 -18.57 -15.59
CA ILE A 25 9.65 -18.07 -16.01
C ILE A 25 9.50 -16.89 -16.98
N GLU A 26 8.56 -17.01 -17.93
CA GLU A 26 8.29 -15.94 -18.90
C GLU A 26 7.76 -14.67 -18.22
N ASN A 27 6.75 -14.79 -17.34
CA ASN A 27 6.23 -13.63 -16.61
C ASN A 27 7.32 -12.98 -15.74
N LYS A 28 8.15 -13.78 -15.07
CA LYS A 28 9.27 -13.28 -14.27
C LYS A 28 10.26 -12.51 -15.13
N LYS A 29 10.62 -13.01 -16.31
CA LYS A 29 11.50 -12.32 -17.27
C LYS A 29 10.90 -11.00 -17.75
N GLN A 30 9.59 -10.97 -18.04
CA GLN A 30 8.89 -9.75 -18.42
C GLN A 30 8.84 -8.73 -17.29
N LEU A 31 8.62 -9.18 -16.05
CA LEU A 31 8.60 -8.33 -14.86
C LEU A 31 9.96 -7.69 -14.60
N ILE A 32 11.06 -8.45 -14.71
CA ILE A 32 12.43 -7.92 -14.57
C ILE A 32 12.69 -6.79 -15.58
N LYS A 33 12.39 -7.02 -16.87
CA LYS A 33 12.58 -5.98 -17.91
C LYS A 33 11.75 -4.73 -17.65
N LYS A 34 10.51 -4.89 -17.17
CA LYS A 34 9.64 -3.76 -16.84
C LYS A 34 10.15 -3.03 -15.61
N GLU A 35 10.63 -3.75 -14.60
CA GLU A 35 11.22 -3.18 -13.41
C GLU A 35 12.46 -2.33 -13.73
N ASP A 36 13.32 -2.75 -14.66
CA ASP A 36 14.47 -1.93 -15.10
C ASP A 36 14.03 -0.56 -15.64
N SER A 37 12.96 -0.55 -16.45
CA SER A 37 12.38 0.70 -16.97
C SER A 37 11.73 1.52 -15.85
N LEU A 38 10.97 0.87 -14.97
CA LEU A 38 10.31 1.51 -13.84
C LEU A 38 11.31 2.15 -12.88
N LYS A 39 12.47 1.51 -12.64
CA LYS A 39 13.53 2.03 -11.78
C LYS A 39 14.01 3.39 -12.28
N SER A 40 14.40 3.49 -13.54
CA SER A 40 14.86 4.75 -14.15
C SER A 40 13.79 5.84 -14.07
N LEU A 41 12.54 5.50 -14.39
CA LEU A 41 11.41 6.43 -14.33
C LEU A 41 11.13 6.88 -12.89
N SER A 42 11.16 5.97 -11.92
CA SER A 42 10.89 6.25 -10.50
C SER A 42 11.89 7.25 -9.90
N ILE A 43 13.14 7.22 -10.38
CA ILE A 43 14.16 8.21 -10.02
C ILE A 43 13.86 9.55 -10.70
N LYS A 44 13.48 9.52 -11.98
CA LYS A 44 13.18 10.73 -12.77
C LYS A 44 11.93 11.48 -12.27
N ILE A 45 10.96 10.80 -11.67
CA ILE A 45 9.80 11.43 -11.00
C ILE A 45 10.27 12.42 -9.93
N ILE A 46 11.30 12.04 -9.15
CA ILE A 46 11.83 12.85 -8.05
C ILE A 46 12.89 13.85 -8.54
N GLN A 47 13.79 13.40 -9.42
CA GLN A 47 15.02 14.13 -9.77
C GLN A 47 14.95 14.84 -11.13
N GLY A 48 13.80 14.80 -11.83
CA GLY A 48 13.62 15.47 -13.11
C GLY A 48 13.94 16.97 -13.02
N ARG A 49 14.65 17.50 -14.04
CA ARG A 49 15.15 18.88 -14.06
C ARG A 49 14.02 19.91 -14.09
N ASN A 50 12.97 19.63 -14.85
CA ASN A 50 11.81 20.48 -14.99
C ASN A 50 10.53 19.66 -14.72
N ILE A 51 9.42 20.37 -14.51
CA ILE A 51 8.12 19.75 -14.23
C ILE A 51 7.63 18.83 -15.35
N ALA A 52 7.87 19.19 -16.61
CA ALA A 52 7.44 18.39 -17.76
C ALA A 52 8.15 17.02 -17.79
N ASP A 53 9.44 16.99 -17.46
CA ASP A 53 10.21 15.75 -17.33
C ASP A 53 9.66 14.84 -16.23
N ARG A 54 9.28 15.41 -15.08
CA ARG A 54 8.70 14.66 -13.95
C ARG A 54 7.32 14.12 -14.31
N PHE A 55 6.48 14.97 -14.90
CA PHE A 55 5.13 14.60 -15.34
C PHE A 55 5.16 13.48 -16.39
N ASN A 56 6.06 13.59 -17.38
CA ASN A 56 6.26 12.55 -18.38
C ASN A 56 6.78 11.25 -17.74
N ALA A 57 7.71 11.34 -16.80
CA ALA A 57 8.22 10.18 -16.08
C ALA A 57 7.13 9.49 -15.26
N ASP A 58 6.31 10.25 -14.53
CA ASP A 58 5.20 9.75 -13.71
C ASP A 58 4.12 9.07 -14.56
N SER A 59 3.73 9.70 -15.67
CA SER A 59 2.76 9.14 -16.63
C SER A 59 3.25 7.82 -17.24
N LEU A 60 4.52 7.79 -17.69
CA LEU A 60 5.13 6.57 -18.24
C LEU A 60 5.30 5.48 -17.17
N PHE A 61 5.73 5.86 -15.97
CA PHE A 61 5.88 4.96 -14.83
C PHE A 61 4.55 4.27 -14.51
N THR A 62 3.48 5.06 -14.32
CA THR A 62 2.13 4.55 -14.04
C THR A 62 1.68 3.54 -15.10
N LYS A 63 1.86 3.90 -16.38
CA LYS A 63 1.48 3.05 -17.52
C LYS A 63 2.26 1.74 -17.57
N ILE A 64 3.57 1.76 -17.30
CA ILE A 64 4.41 0.56 -17.28
C ILE A 64 4.12 -0.28 -16.04
N LEU A 65 3.89 0.33 -14.88
CA LEU A 65 3.57 -0.35 -13.63
C LEU A 65 2.30 -1.16 -13.81
N VAL A 66 1.21 -0.54 -14.28
CA VAL A 66 -0.05 -1.26 -14.54
C VAL A 66 0.14 -2.44 -15.50
N ARG A 67 0.97 -2.28 -16.55
CA ARG A 67 1.29 -3.38 -17.47
C ARG A 67 2.14 -4.47 -16.84
N ALA A 68 3.02 -4.14 -15.89
CA ALA A 68 3.77 -5.11 -15.12
C ALA A 68 2.84 -5.90 -14.19
N LEU A 69 1.93 -5.21 -13.51
CA LEU A 69 0.95 -5.82 -12.61
C LEU A 69 -0.03 -6.76 -13.34
N LYS A 70 -0.25 -6.59 -14.65
CA LYS A 70 -1.05 -7.51 -15.47
C LYS A 70 -0.40 -8.89 -15.70
N ALA A 71 0.90 -9.06 -15.43
CA ALA A 71 1.52 -10.38 -15.52
C ALA A 71 0.89 -11.33 -14.48
N ASN A 72 0.52 -12.55 -14.88
CA ASN A 72 -0.10 -13.50 -13.96
C ASN A 72 0.82 -13.79 -12.78
N ASN A 73 0.26 -13.82 -11.57
CA ASN A 73 0.99 -13.95 -10.30
C ASN A 73 1.95 -12.78 -9.98
N SER A 74 1.80 -11.61 -10.61
CA SER A 74 2.65 -10.43 -10.32
C SER A 74 2.60 -9.96 -8.87
N PHE A 75 1.56 -10.33 -8.11
CA PHE A 75 1.43 -10.05 -6.69
C PHE A 75 2.65 -10.51 -5.88
N TYR A 76 3.27 -11.63 -6.27
CA TYR A 76 4.44 -12.18 -5.60
C TYR A 76 5.78 -11.61 -6.10
N TYR A 77 5.75 -10.78 -7.15
CA TYR A 77 6.96 -10.16 -7.66
C TYR A 77 7.33 -8.97 -6.79
N PRO A 78 8.55 -8.92 -6.23
CA PRO A 78 8.82 -7.99 -5.15
C PRO A 78 9.04 -6.56 -5.62
N PHE A 79 9.53 -6.28 -6.84
CA PHE A 79 9.89 -4.92 -7.27
C PHE A 79 10.86 -4.22 -6.31
N ASP A 80 11.96 -4.88 -5.93
CA ASP A 80 12.90 -4.38 -4.90
C ASP A 80 13.77 -3.22 -5.36
N SER A 81 13.90 -3.01 -6.67
CA SER A 81 14.72 -1.91 -7.21
C SER A 81 13.98 -0.56 -7.21
N LEU A 82 12.67 -0.54 -6.99
CA LEU A 82 11.84 0.67 -6.97
C LEU A 82 11.93 1.39 -5.62
N GLN A 83 13.12 1.89 -5.27
CA GLN A 83 13.40 2.44 -3.93
C GLN A 83 12.62 3.72 -3.60
N THR A 84 12.21 4.51 -4.60
CA THR A 84 11.43 5.75 -4.41
C THR A 84 9.92 5.50 -4.36
N ILE A 85 9.49 4.25 -4.49
CA ILE A 85 8.09 3.85 -4.53
C ILE A 85 7.82 3.03 -3.28
N SER A 86 6.93 3.50 -2.42
CA SER A 86 6.50 2.70 -1.29
C SER A 86 5.67 1.52 -1.78
N LYS A 87 5.93 0.35 -1.18
CA LYS A 87 5.27 -0.92 -1.47
C LYS A 87 5.17 -1.71 -0.18
N LEU A 88 3.95 -1.94 0.30
CA LEU A 88 3.71 -2.60 1.59
C LEU A 88 2.70 -3.73 1.47
N TYR A 89 2.91 -4.77 2.27
CA TYR A 89 1.97 -5.88 2.47
C TYR A 89 1.48 -5.85 3.93
N PRO A 90 0.20 -6.13 4.20
CA PRO A 90 -0.28 -6.48 5.53
C PRO A 90 0.28 -7.85 5.96
N ALA A 91 0.12 -8.19 7.24
CA ALA A 91 0.66 -9.43 7.80
C ALA A 91 0.09 -10.70 7.13
N ASP A 92 -1.16 -10.67 6.70
CA ASP A 92 -1.81 -11.76 5.97
C ASP A 92 -1.50 -11.81 4.47
N SER A 93 -0.81 -10.79 3.94
CA SER A 93 -0.54 -10.63 2.51
C SER A 93 -1.81 -10.71 1.62
N SER A 94 -2.96 -10.26 2.10
CA SER A 94 -4.23 -10.26 1.35
C SER A 94 -4.24 -9.25 0.20
N PHE A 95 -3.46 -8.17 0.32
CA PHE A 95 -3.23 -7.18 -0.72
C PHE A 95 -1.80 -6.63 -0.63
N ARG A 96 -1.46 -5.72 -1.53
CA ARG A 96 -0.32 -4.81 -1.38
C ARG A 96 -0.70 -3.42 -1.85
N ILE A 97 -0.12 -2.42 -1.22
CA ILE A 97 -0.34 -1.02 -1.58
C ILE A 97 0.94 -0.43 -2.13
N PHE A 98 0.82 0.25 -3.27
CA PHE A 98 1.86 1.09 -3.83
C PHE A 98 1.50 2.55 -3.58
N THR A 99 2.45 3.35 -3.10
CA THR A 99 2.29 4.81 -3.03
C THR A 99 3.57 5.52 -3.45
N TRP A 100 3.43 6.57 -4.24
CA TRP A 100 4.52 7.45 -4.66
C TRP A 100 3.99 8.86 -4.88
N GLN A 101 4.89 9.81 -5.03
CA GLN A 101 4.53 11.21 -5.19
C GLN A 101 5.40 11.89 -6.22
N MET A 102 4.87 12.97 -6.78
CA MET A 102 5.56 13.86 -7.68
C MET A 102 5.42 15.28 -7.17
N MET A 103 6.55 15.96 -6.95
CA MET A 103 6.56 17.39 -6.62
C MET A 103 6.33 18.20 -7.89
N ILE A 104 5.19 18.89 -7.96
CA ILE A 104 4.80 19.81 -9.04
C ILE A 104 5.60 21.11 -8.91
N ASN A 105 5.59 21.70 -7.71
CA ASN A 105 6.41 22.85 -7.35
C ASN A 105 6.71 22.80 -5.82
N GLU A 106 7.38 23.82 -5.29
CA GLU A 106 7.77 23.88 -3.87
C GLU A 106 6.59 23.74 -2.88
N ASN A 107 5.37 24.04 -3.32
CA ASN A 107 4.18 24.06 -2.48
C ASN A 107 3.14 23.01 -2.85
N ILE A 108 3.34 22.27 -3.95
CA ILE A 108 2.36 21.32 -4.46
C ILE A 108 3.05 19.99 -4.74
N VAL A 109 2.60 18.98 -4.02
CA VAL A 109 2.93 17.58 -4.22
C VAL A 109 1.67 16.88 -4.70
N ARG A 110 1.80 15.96 -5.65
CA ARG A 110 0.72 15.07 -6.07
C ARG A 110 1.05 13.65 -5.68
N GLN A 111 0.13 12.99 -4.99
CA GLN A 111 0.26 11.62 -4.59
C GLN A 111 -0.43 10.70 -5.58
N HIS A 112 0.12 9.50 -5.71
CA HIS A 112 -0.42 8.43 -6.52
C HIS A 112 -0.38 7.15 -5.71
N GLY A 113 -1.35 6.28 -5.95
CA GLY A 113 -1.32 4.97 -5.33
C GLY A 113 -2.19 3.95 -6.04
N ALA A 114 -1.97 2.69 -5.66
CA ALA A 114 -2.81 1.60 -6.10
C ALA A 114 -2.77 0.45 -5.09
N ILE A 115 -3.93 -0.17 -4.86
CA ILE A 115 -4.06 -1.40 -4.09
C ILE A 115 -4.19 -2.55 -5.08
N GLN A 116 -3.26 -3.50 -5.04
CA GLN A 116 -3.36 -4.76 -5.76
C GLN A 116 -3.80 -5.86 -4.80
N MET A 117 -4.92 -6.51 -5.11
CA MET A 117 -5.40 -7.65 -4.33
C MET A 117 -4.65 -8.92 -4.71
N LYS A 118 -4.46 -9.82 -3.74
CA LYS A 118 -4.06 -11.19 -4.02
C LYS A 118 -5.26 -11.98 -4.55
N THR A 119 -5.15 -12.53 -5.74
CA THR A 119 -6.20 -13.31 -6.39
C THR A 119 -5.83 -14.80 -6.42
N PHE A 120 -6.84 -15.66 -6.47
CA PHE A 120 -6.61 -17.12 -6.48
C PHE A 120 -6.02 -17.61 -7.81
N ASP A 121 -6.44 -17.03 -8.93
CA ASP A 121 -6.00 -17.38 -10.28
C ASP A 121 -4.72 -16.63 -10.71
N GLY A 122 -4.29 -15.65 -9.92
CA GLY A 122 -3.13 -14.81 -10.20
C GLY A 122 -3.42 -13.61 -11.10
N SER A 123 -4.69 -13.41 -11.49
CA SER A 123 -5.12 -12.29 -12.32
C SER A 123 -5.02 -10.95 -11.60
N LEU A 124 -4.95 -9.85 -12.35
CA LEU A 124 -4.87 -8.52 -11.77
C LEU A 124 -6.25 -8.05 -11.26
N LYS A 125 -6.40 -7.92 -9.94
CA LYS A 125 -7.43 -7.08 -9.31
C LYS A 125 -6.76 -5.85 -8.68
N LEU A 126 -7.06 -4.67 -9.23
CA LEU A 126 -6.37 -3.42 -8.91
C LEU A 126 -7.36 -2.29 -8.65
N PHE A 127 -7.19 -1.59 -7.54
CA PHE A 127 -7.91 -0.37 -7.22
C PHE A 127 -6.95 0.82 -7.32
N PRO A 128 -7.09 1.72 -8.31
CA PRO A 128 -6.31 2.95 -8.34
C PRO A 128 -6.77 3.86 -7.20
N LEU A 129 -5.82 4.47 -6.49
CA LEU A 129 -6.09 5.47 -5.47
C LEU A 129 -6.05 6.86 -6.12
N ILE A 130 -7.21 7.49 -6.21
CA ILE A 130 -7.39 8.81 -6.80
C ILE A 130 -7.34 9.84 -5.68
N ASP A 131 -6.26 10.62 -5.70
CA ASP A 131 -6.03 11.71 -4.76
C ASP A 131 -7.09 12.82 -4.92
N LYS A 132 -7.76 13.12 -3.81
CA LYS A 132 -8.79 14.14 -3.66
C LYS A 132 -8.46 15.14 -2.54
N SER A 133 -7.24 15.11 -2.01
CA SER A 133 -6.78 16.01 -0.94
C SER A 133 -7.10 17.49 -1.21
N ASP A 134 -6.91 17.95 -2.45
CA ASP A 134 -7.16 19.33 -2.88
C ASP A 134 -8.62 19.80 -2.73
N ILE A 135 -9.59 18.88 -2.69
CA ILE A 135 -11.03 19.19 -2.64
C ILE A 135 -11.71 18.71 -1.36
N THR A 136 -11.00 17.95 -0.51
CA THR A 136 -11.55 17.43 0.74
C THR A 136 -11.38 18.46 1.85
N ILE A 137 -12.51 19.05 2.29
CA ILE A 137 -12.51 20.15 3.27
C ILE A 137 -12.28 19.67 4.71
N LYS A 138 -12.81 18.48 5.06
CA LYS A 138 -12.67 17.85 6.38
C LYS A 138 -12.25 16.39 6.24
N PRO A 139 -10.98 16.12 5.94
CA PRO A 139 -10.46 14.76 5.79
C PRO A 139 -10.81 13.86 6.99
N GLU A 140 -10.74 14.42 8.20
CA GLU A 140 -11.03 13.75 9.46
C GLU A 140 -12.44 13.17 9.59
N ASP A 141 -13.42 13.77 8.91
CA ASP A 141 -14.83 13.38 8.96
C ASP A 141 -15.23 12.61 7.68
N THR A 142 -14.25 12.25 6.84
CA THR A 142 -14.50 11.67 5.52
C THR A 142 -14.21 10.18 5.50
N VAL A 143 -15.22 9.40 5.10
CA VAL A 143 -15.04 8.01 4.67
C VAL A 143 -15.04 7.97 3.15
N GLY A 144 -13.87 7.71 2.58
CA GLY A 144 -13.65 7.58 1.16
C GLY A 144 -13.61 6.13 0.70
N ASN A 145 -13.57 5.96 -0.62
CA ASN A 145 -13.12 4.73 -1.27
C ASN A 145 -11.85 5.03 -2.06
N ASN A 146 -11.41 4.11 -2.91
CA ASN A 146 -10.25 4.34 -3.76
C ASN A 146 -10.36 5.57 -4.69
N LYS A 147 -11.56 6.12 -4.93
CA LYS A 147 -11.76 7.34 -5.75
C LYS A 147 -11.83 8.63 -4.92
N GLY A 148 -11.85 8.52 -3.60
CA GLY A 148 -11.87 9.62 -2.64
C GLY A 148 -10.70 9.53 -1.66
N TRP A 149 -9.54 9.10 -2.14
CA TRP A 149 -8.35 8.91 -1.31
C TRP A 149 -7.72 10.26 -0.96
N ILE A 150 -7.29 10.43 0.28
CA ILE A 150 -6.74 11.70 0.79
C ILE A 150 -5.26 11.93 0.44
N GLY A 151 -4.59 10.99 -0.24
CA GLY A 151 -3.21 11.15 -0.70
C GLY A 151 -2.17 11.02 0.42
N ALA A 152 -1.40 9.93 0.42
CA ALA A 152 -0.29 9.75 1.35
C ALA A 152 0.77 8.79 0.81
N ILE A 153 1.99 8.89 1.33
CA ILE A 153 3.02 7.85 1.20
C ILE A 153 3.00 7.00 2.46
N TYR A 154 2.55 5.75 2.34
CA TYR A 154 2.51 4.84 3.48
C TYR A 154 3.87 4.20 3.72
N TYR A 155 4.26 4.00 4.98
CA TYR A 155 5.50 3.30 5.34
C TYR A 155 5.27 2.12 6.28
N LYS A 156 4.05 1.96 6.82
CA LYS A 156 3.70 0.83 7.67
C LYS A 156 2.23 0.48 7.56
N ILE A 157 1.92 -0.82 7.64
CA ILE A 157 0.58 -1.34 7.82
C ILE A 157 0.53 -2.10 9.15
N ILE A 158 -0.49 -1.83 9.97
CA ILE A 158 -0.78 -2.57 11.18
C ILE A 158 -2.13 -3.25 10.98
N GLN A 159 -2.11 -4.59 10.89
CA GLN A 159 -3.33 -5.39 10.76
C GLN A 159 -3.89 -5.72 12.16
N LYS A 160 -5.20 -5.55 12.31
CA LYS A 160 -5.98 -5.98 13.47
C LYS A 160 -7.27 -6.64 12.99
N LYS A 161 -7.75 -7.61 13.77
CA LYS A 161 -9.01 -8.29 13.51
C LYS A 161 -9.98 -8.01 14.64
N ASN A 162 -11.21 -7.65 14.31
CA ASN A 162 -12.31 -7.54 15.26
C ASN A 162 -13.49 -8.36 14.73
N GLY A 163 -13.82 -9.46 15.43
CA GLY A 163 -14.75 -10.46 14.92
C GLY A 163 -14.31 -11.05 13.57
N ASN A 164 -15.17 -10.96 12.57
CA ASN A 164 -14.90 -11.44 11.21
C ASN A 164 -14.32 -10.37 10.28
N GLN A 165 -14.12 -9.14 10.76
CA GLN A 165 -13.62 -8.03 9.96
C GLN A 165 -12.13 -7.78 10.23
N ASP A 166 -11.35 -7.71 9.14
CA ASP A 166 -9.97 -7.22 9.18
C ASP A 166 -9.92 -5.70 8.99
N TYR A 167 -9.06 -5.06 9.78
CA TYR A 167 -8.77 -3.64 9.77
C TYR A 167 -7.28 -3.43 9.55
N TYR A 168 -6.94 -2.53 8.63
CA TYR A 168 -5.56 -2.24 8.27
C TYR A 168 -5.28 -0.77 8.54
N THR A 169 -4.61 -0.47 9.65
CA THR A 169 -4.15 0.89 9.94
C THR A 169 -2.91 1.18 9.12
N LEU A 170 -3.03 2.10 8.17
CA LEU A 170 -1.98 2.59 7.30
C LEU A 170 -1.33 3.81 7.96
N LEU A 171 -0.04 3.74 8.24
CA LEU A 171 0.74 4.88 8.70
C LEU A 171 1.50 5.48 7.53
N GLY A 172 1.27 6.76 7.29
CA GLY A 172 1.86 7.47 6.16
C GLY A 172 2.24 8.90 6.47
N TYR A 173 2.69 9.58 5.43
CA TYR A 173 2.94 11.01 5.46
C TYR A 173 2.48 11.67 4.16
N ASP A 174 2.08 12.93 4.28
CA ASP A 174 1.90 13.87 3.17
C ASP A 174 3.01 14.91 3.31
N GLU A 175 3.84 15.08 2.28
CA GLU A 175 4.90 16.09 2.28
C GLU A 175 4.35 17.51 2.27
N ASN A 176 3.06 17.74 1.99
CA ASN A 176 2.33 19.01 2.04
C ASN A 176 3.03 20.17 1.28
N ASN A 177 4.16 20.67 1.79
CA ASN A 177 5.07 21.59 1.10
C ASN A 177 6.51 21.44 1.62
N ILE A 178 7.47 22.11 0.98
CA ILE A 178 8.90 22.07 1.37
C ILE A 178 9.21 22.44 2.84
N ARG A 179 8.25 23.01 3.60
CA ARG A 179 8.43 23.48 4.98
C ARG A 179 7.74 22.62 6.03
N SER A 180 6.89 21.67 5.66
CA SER A 180 6.10 20.92 6.65
C SER A 180 5.62 19.58 6.09
N ASN A 181 5.67 18.52 6.91
CA ASN A 181 5.07 17.23 6.55
C ASN A 181 3.93 16.92 7.52
N LYS A 182 2.83 16.34 7.02
CA LYS A 182 1.74 15.81 7.84
C LYS A 182 1.96 14.33 8.08
N LYS A 183 1.65 13.85 9.29
CA LYS A 183 1.53 12.42 9.58
C LYS A 183 0.08 12.01 9.36
N ILE A 184 -0.11 10.95 8.60
CA ILE A 184 -1.42 10.44 8.21
C ILE A 184 -1.61 9.07 8.85
N ILE A 185 -2.78 8.87 9.44
CA ILE A 185 -3.23 7.57 9.93
C ILE A 185 -4.58 7.30 9.27
N GLU A 186 -4.64 6.27 8.45
CA GLU A 186 -5.84 5.92 7.70
C GLU A 186 -6.19 4.45 7.96
N VAL A 187 -7.45 4.16 8.19
CA VAL A 187 -7.95 2.79 8.36
C VAL A 187 -8.51 2.33 7.03
N LEU A 188 -7.86 1.32 6.45
CA LEU A 188 -8.35 0.59 5.29
C LEU A 188 -9.15 -0.64 5.77
N THR A 189 -10.33 -0.82 5.20
CA THR A 189 -11.14 -2.04 5.28
C THR A 189 -11.59 -2.42 3.87
N PHE A 190 -12.15 -3.62 3.73
CA PHE A 190 -12.77 -4.05 2.47
C PHE A 190 -14.23 -4.40 2.73
N SER A 191 -15.13 -3.75 1.99
CA SER A 191 -16.57 -4.01 2.01
C SER A 191 -16.98 -4.45 0.60
N ASN A 192 -17.63 -5.61 0.47
CA ASN A 192 -17.95 -6.20 -0.83
C ASN A 192 -16.73 -6.29 -1.77
N ASP A 193 -15.57 -6.64 -1.21
CA ASP A 193 -14.25 -6.65 -1.86
C ASP A 193 -13.75 -5.31 -2.42
N GLU A 194 -14.38 -4.19 -2.10
CA GLU A 194 -13.92 -2.86 -2.45
C GLU A 194 -13.27 -2.15 -1.25
N PRO A 195 -12.20 -1.38 -1.47
CA PRO A 195 -11.51 -0.66 -0.40
C PRO A 195 -12.36 0.50 0.13
N VAL A 196 -12.50 0.54 1.45
CA VAL A 196 -13.08 1.66 2.20
C VAL A 196 -11.99 2.25 3.07
N LEU A 197 -11.76 3.56 2.92
CA LEU A 197 -10.69 4.32 3.55
C LEU A 197 -11.33 5.34 4.47
N ALA A 198 -11.13 5.18 5.77
CA ALA A 198 -11.58 6.13 6.78
C ALA A 198 -10.36 6.75 7.44
N GLU A 199 -10.34 8.07 7.59
CA GLU A 199 -9.34 8.71 8.43
C GLU A 199 -9.73 8.50 9.89
N ASP A 200 -8.79 8.01 10.71
CA ASP A 200 -8.96 8.01 12.17
C ASP A 200 -8.06 9.11 12.73
N THR A 201 -8.64 10.02 13.50
CA THR A 201 -8.02 11.29 13.88
C THR A 201 -6.96 11.08 14.96
N LEU A 202 -5.76 10.76 14.52
CA LEU A 202 -4.53 11.13 15.21
C LEU A 202 -3.71 12.02 14.27
N VAL A 203 -4.27 13.19 13.93
CA VAL A 203 -3.49 14.28 13.35
C VAL A 203 -2.57 14.82 14.44
N LEU A 204 -1.43 14.16 14.65
CA LEU A 204 -0.31 14.76 15.34
C LEU A 204 0.20 15.89 14.45
N LYS A 205 -0.37 17.09 14.60
CA LYS A 205 0.21 18.34 14.08
C LYS A 205 1.54 18.56 14.80
N LYS A 206 2.59 17.88 14.38
CA LYS A 206 3.95 18.22 14.77
C LYS A 206 4.41 19.35 13.84
N THR A 207 4.07 20.58 14.20
CA THR A 207 4.78 21.74 13.66
C THR A 207 6.19 21.70 14.25
N VAL A 208 7.10 20.96 13.60
CA VAL A 208 8.53 21.04 13.93
C VAL A 208 9.05 22.32 13.29
N TYR A 209 9.10 23.40 14.05
CA TYR A 209 10.06 24.46 13.76
C TYR A 209 11.44 23.86 14.01
N LEU A 210 12.16 23.51 12.94
CA LEU A 210 13.59 23.21 13.04
C LEU A 210 14.32 24.53 13.31
N ASN A 211 14.34 24.97 14.57
CA ASN A 211 15.38 25.88 15.02
C ASN A 211 16.62 25.04 15.26
N HIS A 212 17.65 25.35 14.48
CA HIS A 212 18.87 24.59 14.34
C HIS A 212 19.79 24.71 15.55
N GLN A 213 19.31 24.49 16.79
CA GLN A 213 20.18 24.41 17.97
C GLN A 213 19.69 23.39 19.00
N LYS A 214 20.54 22.36 19.19
CA LYS A 214 20.71 21.49 20.37
C LYS A 214 19.66 20.41 20.67
N THR A 215 20.06 19.18 20.32
CA THR A 215 20.01 17.93 21.13
C THR A 215 18.79 17.61 21.99
N GLY A 216 18.09 16.55 21.59
CA GLY A 216 17.34 15.65 22.49
C GLY A 216 15.81 15.67 22.27
N LEU A 217 15.26 14.60 21.69
CA LEU A 217 13.81 14.40 21.61
C LEU A 217 13.36 13.50 22.77
N LEU A 218 12.75 14.07 23.81
CA LEU A 218 12.05 13.32 24.85
C LEU A 218 10.58 13.16 24.47
N LEU A 219 10.13 11.91 24.35
CA LEU A 219 8.76 11.55 24.03
C LEU A 219 8.02 11.21 25.33
N ASN A 220 7.13 12.10 25.80
CA ASN A 220 6.19 11.77 26.88
C ASN A 220 4.86 11.33 26.27
N ILE A 221 4.59 10.02 26.31
CA ILE A 221 3.30 9.45 25.93
C ILE A 221 2.42 9.42 27.19
N LYS A 222 1.40 10.27 27.26
CA LYS A 222 0.29 10.04 28.21
C LYS A 222 -0.62 8.96 27.63
N LYS A 223 -0.80 7.88 28.39
CA LYS A 223 -1.75 6.77 28.15
C LYS A 223 -3.14 7.34 27.86
N LEU A 224 -3.74 6.96 26.72
CA LEU A 224 -5.15 7.21 26.43
C LEU A 224 -5.95 5.96 26.80
N GLN A 225 -6.94 6.12 27.67
CA GLN A 225 -7.97 5.12 27.93
C GLN A 225 -9.00 5.18 26.80
N VAL A 226 -9.37 4.01 26.29
CA VAL A 226 -10.48 3.81 25.37
C VAL A 226 -11.75 3.73 26.24
N HIS A 227 -12.71 4.64 26.03
CA HIS A 227 -14.08 4.43 26.51
C HIS A 227 -14.85 3.73 25.39
N GLY A 228 -15.44 2.58 25.75
CA GLY A 228 -16.17 1.69 24.84
C GLY A 228 -17.61 2.07 24.64
#